data_AF-A0A318TLE0-F1
#
_entry.id   AF-A0A318TLE0-F1
#
_cell.length_a   1.000
_cell.length_b   1.000
_cell.length_c   1.000
_cell.angle_alpha   90.00
_cell.angle_beta   90.00
_cell.angle_gamma   90.00
#
_symmetry.space_group_name_H-M   'P 1'
#
loop_
_entity.id
_entity.type
_entity.pdbx_description
1 polymer ?
#
loop_
_entity_poly.entity_id
_entity_poly.type
_entity_poly.pdbx_seq_one_letter_code
_entity_poly.pdbx_strand_id
1 'polypeptide(L)'
;MIDGFQKVVNKLIEERLEQIITSEEYVMYSELLHRDLDEKLSQFGKFDDEAKRIEFIDDIKGNIFDQVHIQTKLAYRTAFNDALVFAINTLVNPQKMF
;
A
#
# COMPACT_ATOMS: atom_id res chain seq x y z
N MET A 1 26.65 15.93 8.10
CA MET A 1 25.32 16.57 8.03
C MET A 1 24.36 15.81 7.12
N ILE A 2 24.80 15.26 5.99
CA ILE A 2 23.94 14.51 5.04
C ILE A 2 23.43 13.18 5.63
N ASP A 3 24.29 12.41 6.32
CA ASP A 3 23.89 11.11 6.90
C ASP A 3 22.84 11.22 8.01
N GLY A 4 22.89 12.28 8.83
CA GLY A 4 21.92 12.52 9.89
C GLY A 4 20.53 12.85 9.35
N PHE A 5 20.48 13.68 8.30
CA PHE A 5 19.23 14.02 7.62
C PHE A 5 18.61 12.80 6.92
N GLN A 6 19.43 12.04 6.18
CA GLN A 6 18.96 10.85 5.48
C GLN A 6 18.47 9.76 6.44
N LYS A 7 19.11 9.58 7.60
CA LYS A 7 18.64 8.67 8.64
C LYS A 7 17.29 9.08 9.23
N VAL A 8 17.08 10.38 9.46
CA VAL A 8 15.79 10.90 9.95
C VAL A 8 14.69 10.73 8.91
N VAL A 9 14.98 11.01 7.64
CA VAL A 9 14.03 10.80 6.52
C VAL A 9 13.66 9.33 6.39
N ASN A 10 14.64 8.41 6.43
CA ASN A 10 14.37 6.98 6.35
C ASN A 10 13.50 6.50 7.53
N LYS A 11 13.80 6.94 8.76
CA LYS A 11 13.00 6.60 9.94
C LYS A 11 11.55 7.10 9.83
N LEU A 12 11.37 8.32 9.32
CA LEU A 12 10.05 8.87 9.06
C LEU A 12 9.29 8.04 8.02
N ILE A 13 9.95 7.65 6.93
CA ILE A 13 9.36 6.80 5.90
C ILE A 13 8.97 5.44 6.49
N GLU A 14 9.83 4.80 7.28
CA GLU A 14 9.56 3.54 7.95
C GLU A 14 8.35 3.63 8.89
N GLU A 15 8.30 4.64 9.76
CA GLU A 15 7.18 4.86 10.68
C GLU A 15 5.85 5.10 9.94
N ARG A 16 5.89 5.82 8.81
CA ARG A 16 4.69 6.06 8.00
C ARG A 16 4.24 4.83 7.24
N LEU A 17 5.17 4.05 6.69
CA LEU A 17 4.85 2.77 6.09
C LEU A 17 4.20 1.84 7.11
N GLU A 18 4.74 1.78 8.34
CA GLU A 18 4.18 0.99 9.44
C GLU A 18 2.73 1.42 9.77
N GLN A 19 2.46 2.73 9.85
CA GLN A 19 1.09 3.24 10.06
C GLN A 19 0.14 2.90 8.90
N ILE A 20 0.62 2.91 7.66
CA ILE A 20 -0.19 2.57 6.50
C ILE A 20 -0.53 1.08 6.52
N ILE A 21 0.46 0.19 6.71
CA ILE A 21 0.24 -1.27 6.66
C ILE A 21 -0.57 -1.79 7.85
N THR A 22 -0.55 -1.07 8.98
CA THR A 22 -1.35 -1.40 10.18
C THR A 22 -2.70 -0.70 10.21
N SER A 23 -3.00 0.17 9.23
CA SER A 23 -4.30 0.82 9.16
C SER A 23 -5.41 -0.19 8.89
N GLU A 24 -6.55 -0.01 9.55
CA GLU A 24 -7.73 -0.89 9.41
C GLU A 24 -8.17 -1.02 7.94
N GLU A 25 -8.13 0.09 7.20
CA GLU A 25 -8.43 0.13 5.76
C GLU A 25 -7.47 -0.78 4.96
N TYR A 26 -6.16 -0.69 5.22
CA TYR A 26 -5.17 -1.53 4.54
C TYR A 26 -5.32 -3.01 4.90
N VAL A 27 -5.50 -3.32 6.19
CA VAL A 27 -5.66 -4.69 6.68
C VAL A 27 -6.91 -5.33 6.06
N MET A 28 -8.04 -4.64 6.09
CA MET A 28 -9.30 -5.12 5.51
C MET A 28 -9.17 -5.41 4.01
N TYR A 29 -8.56 -4.49 3.24
CA TYR A 29 -8.35 -4.72 1.80
C TYR A 29 -7.37 -5.87 1.54
N SER A 30 -6.28 -5.94 2.32
CA SER A 30 -5.30 -7.01 2.19
C SER A 30 -5.91 -8.38 2.50
N GLU A 31 -6.74 -8.49 3.53
CA GLU A 31 -7.42 -9.74 3.89
C GLU A 31 -8.41 -10.21 2.81
N LEU A 32 -9.18 -9.27 2.24
CA LEU A 32 -10.11 -9.58 1.15
C LEU A 32 -9.37 -10.11 -0.08
N LEU A 33 -8.30 -9.43 -0.48
CA LEU A 33 -7.50 -9.81 -1.64
C LEU A 33 -6.72 -11.11 -1.42
N HIS A 34 -6.19 -11.32 -0.20
CA HIS A 34 -5.54 -12.58 0.15
C HIS A 34 -6.51 -13.75 0.12
N ARG A 35 -7.72 -13.58 0.67
CA ARG A 35 -8.74 -14.64 0.63
C ARG A 35 -9.13 -14.98 -0.81
N ASP A 36 -9.37 -13.98 -1.65
CA ASP A 36 -9.72 -14.21 -3.06
C ASP A 36 -8.56 -14.89 -3.82
N LEU A 37 -7.32 -14.47 -3.55
CA LEU A 37 -6.13 -15.10 -4.14
C LEU A 37 -5.97 -16.56 -3.68
N ASP A 38 -6.16 -16.85 -2.39
CA ASP A 38 -6.09 -18.21 -1.84
C ASP A 38 -7.19 -19.11 -2.42
N GLU A 39 -8.42 -18.59 -2.53
CA GLU A 39 -9.55 -19.28 -3.16
C GLU A 39 -9.25 -19.60 -4.63
N LYS A 40 -8.73 -18.63 -5.39
CA LYS A 40 -8.30 -18.86 -6.76
C LYS A 40 -7.18 -19.90 -6.80
N LEU A 41 -6.08 -19.71 -6.07
CA LEU A 41 -4.94 -20.63 -6.06
C LEU A 41 -5.32 -22.06 -5.66
N SER A 42 -6.32 -22.26 -4.79
CA SER A 42 -6.84 -23.60 -4.46
C SER A 42 -7.49 -24.34 -5.64
N GLN A 43 -7.83 -23.61 -6.70
CA GLN A 43 -8.38 -24.14 -7.95
C GLN A 43 -7.28 -24.33 -9.01
N PHE A 44 -6.08 -23.82 -8.78
CA PHE A 44 -4.94 -23.98 -9.65
C PHE A 44 -4.56 -25.46 -9.75
N GLY A 45 -4.68 -26.02 -10.94
CA GLY A 45 -4.47 -27.46 -11.21
C GLY A 45 -5.75 -28.27 -11.43
N LYS A 46 -6.95 -27.69 -11.21
CA LYS A 46 -8.24 -28.33 -11.56
C LYS A 46 -8.64 -28.13 -13.03
N PHE A 47 -7.85 -27.38 -13.79
CA PHE A 47 -8.11 -27.08 -15.19
C PHE A 47 -7.29 -28.00 -16.10
N ASP A 48 -7.99 -28.87 -16.82
CA ASP A 48 -7.40 -29.73 -17.88
C ASP A 48 -7.27 -28.97 -19.22
N ASP A 49 -7.99 -27.87 -19.38
CA ASP A 49 -7.99 -27.02 -20.56
C ASP A 49 -6.96 -25.88 -20.41
N GLU A 50 -6.07 -25.75 -21.40
CA GLU A 50 -5.02 -24.74 -21.45
C GLU A 50 -5.59 -23.32 -21.58
N ALA A 51 -6.68 -23.13 -22.32
CA ALA A 51 -7.31 -21.82 -22.47
C ALA A 51 -7.86 -21.31 -21.12
N LYS A 52 -8.47 -22.21 -20.34
CA LYS A 52 -8.98 -21.90 -18.99
C LYS A 52 -7.85 -21.63 -18.00
N ARG A 53 -6.70 -22.28 -18.14
CA ARG A 53 -5.52 -21.95 -17.33
C ARG A 53 -5.01 -20.54 -17.62
N ILE A 54 -4.98 -20.12 -18.88
CA ILE A 54 -4.51 -18.79 -19.26
C ILE A 54 -5.44 -17.71 -18.69
N GLU A 55 -6.76 -17.88 -18.86
CA GLU A 55 -7.77 -16.99 -18.29
C GLU A 55 -7.62 -16.89 -16.75
N PHE A 56 -7.46 -18.03 -16.09
CA PHE A 56 -7.25 -18.10 -14.65
C PHE A 56 -5.94 -17.41 -14.19
N ILE A 57 -4.87 -17.50 -14.96
CA ILE A 57 -3.59 -16.80 -14.67
C ILE A 57 -3.78 -15.28 -14.80
N ASP A 58 -4.49 -14.81 -15.82
CA ASP A 58 -4.77 -13.38 -15.98
C ASP A 58 -5.65 -12.84 -14.85
N ASP A 59 -6.57 -13.65 -14.35
CA ASP A 59 -7.38 -13.37 -13.17
C ASP A 59 -6.54 -13.20 -11.89
N ILE A 60 -5.49 -14.02 -11.71
CA ILE A 60 -4.53 -13.86 -10.61
C ILE A 60 -3.73 -12.56 -10.77
N LYS A 61 -3.26 -12.26 -11.98
CA LYS A 61 -2.54 -11.01 -12.25
C LYS A 61 -3.40 -9.80 -11.96
N GLY A 62 -4.70 -9.84 -12.33
CA GLY A 62 -5.67 -8.81 -12.01
C GLY A 62 -5.74 -8.53 -10.52
N ASN A 63 -5.89 -9.57 -9.70
CA ASN A 63 -5.89 -9.44 -8.24
C ASN A 63 -4.63 -8.80 -7.66
N ILE A 64 -3.45 -9.25 -8.12
CA ILE A 64 -2.18 -8.67 -7.69
C ILE A 64 -2.10 -7.19 -8.07
N PHE A 65 -2.57 -6.84 -9.27
CA PHE A 65 -2.59 -5.46 -9.73
C PHE A 65 -3.52 -4.59 -8.89
N ASP A 66 -4.71 -5.07 -8.57
CA ASP A 66 -5.67 -4.39 -7.70
C ASP A 66 -5.09 -4.19 -6.29
N GLN A 67 -4.39 -5.19 -5.75
CA GLN A 67 -3.66 -5.08 -4.49
C GLN A 67 -2.64 -3.95 -4.53
N VAL A 68 -1.74 -3.96 -5.51
CA VAL A 68 -0.71 -2.92 -5.65
C VAL A 68 -1.35 -1.54 -5.86
N HIS A 69 -2.44 -1.46 -6.63
CA HIS A 69 -3.16 -0.21 -6.89
C HIS A 69 -3.73 0.40 -5.60
N ILE A 70 -4.43 -0.40 -4.79
CA ILE A 70 -5.02 0.05 -3.53
C ILE A 70 -3.94 0.48 -2.55
N GLN A 71 -2.90 -0.34 -2.38
CA GLN A 71 -1.78 -0.02 -1.48
C GLN A 71 -1.07 1.27 -1.88
N THR A 72 -0.82 1.46 -3.18
CA THR A 72 -0.20 2.68 -3.71
C THR A 72 -1.08 3.90 -3.48
N LYS A 73 -2.40 3.78 -3.69
CA LYS A 73 -3.35 4.87 -3.46
C LYS A 73 -3.39 5.30 -2.00
N LEU A 74 -3.39 4.35 -1.06
CA LEU A 74 -3.33 4.63 0.37
C LEU A 74 -2.02 5.32 0.74
N ALA A 75 -0.89 4.82 0.25
CA ALA A 75 0.42 5.43 0.50
C ALA A 75 0.48 6.87 -0.04
N TYR A 76 -0.01 7.12 -1.25
CA TYR A 76 -0.05 8.45 -1.84
C TYR A 76 -0.96 9.41 -1.05
N ARG A 77 -2.15 8.95 -0.64
CA ARG A 77 -3.08 9.75 0.20
C ARG A 77 -2.42 10.18 1.50
N THR A 78 -1.75 9.27 2.18
CA THR A 78 -1.05 9.55 3.44
C THR A 78 0.11 10.51 3.23
N ALA A 79 0.96 10.28 2.22
CA ALA A 79 2.08 11.16 1.92
C ALA A 79 1.62 12.59 1.54
N PHE A 80 0.54 12.70 0.78
CA PHE A 80 -0.05 14.00 0.43
C PHE A 80 -0.60 14.74 1.64
N ASN A 81 -1.33 14.04 2.52
CA ASN A 81 -1.84 14.63 3.77
C ASN A 81 -0.69 15.10 4.68
N ASP A 82 0.37 14.30 4.82
CA ASP A 82 1.56 14.68 5.58
C ASP A 82 2.24 15.93 5.00
N ALA A 83 2.38 16.01 3.67
CA ALA A 83 2.94 17.17 3.00
C ALA A 83 2.07 18.43 3.20
N LEU A 84 0.74 18.29 3.17
CA LEU A 84 -0.18 19.38 3.47
C LEU A 84 -0.07 19.85 4.92
N VAL A 85 -0.02 18.92 5.88
CA VAL A 85 0.15 19.24 7.31
C VAL A 85 1.47 19.95 7.53
N PHE A 86 2.55 19.47 6.92
CA PHE A 86 3.85 20.15 6.94
C PHE A 86 3.74 21.56 6.35
N ALA A 87 3.16 21.72 5.16
CA ALA A 87 3.01 23.02 4.51
C ALA A 87 2.18 23.99 5.37
N ILE A 88 1.08 23.54 5.98
CA ILE A 88 0.26 24.36 6.87
C ILE A 88 1.06 24.76 8.11
N ASN A 89 1.71 23.80 8.78
CA ASN A 89 2.44 24.05 10.02
C ASN A 89 3.69 24.90 9.79
N THR A 90 4.33 24.81 8.64
CA THR A 90 5.57 25.54 8.34
C THR A 90 5.31 26.90 7.67
N LEU A 91 4.36 26.98 6.73
CA LEU A 91 4.16 28.19 5.91
C LEU A 91 3.00 29.06 6.42
N VAL A 92 1.94 28.45 6.93
CA VAL A 92 0.69 29.16 7.25
C VAL A 92 0.60 29.49 8.75
N ASN A 93 1.04 28.59 9.62
CA ASN A 93 0.99 28.81 11.07
C ASN A 93 2.26 28.31 11.80
N PRO A 94 3.39 29.02 11.65
CA PRO A 94 4.68 28.63 12.26
C PRO A 94 4.68 28.64 13.80
N GLN A 95 3.61 29.11 14.46
CA GLN A 95 3.56 29.37 15.90
C GLN A 95 3.15 28.18 16.80
N LYS A 96 3.40 26.94 16.39
CA LYS A 96 3.35 25.77 17.29
C LYS A 96 4.67 25.02 17.41
N MET A 97 5.79 25.69 17.13
CA MET A 97 7.13 25.22 17.48
C MET A 97 7.72 26.07 18.62
N PHE A 98 7.10 26.02 19.80
CA PHE A 98 7.72 26.23 21.11
C PHE A 98 6.91 25.46 22.15
#